data_AF-A0A932FMX6-F1
#
_entry.id   AF-A0A932FMX6-F1
#
_cell.length_a   1.000
_cell.length_b   1.000
_cell.length_c   1.000
_cell.angle_alpha   90.00
_cell.angle_beta   90.00
_cell.angle_gamma   90.00
#
_symmetry.space_group_name_H-M   'P 1'
#
loop_
_entity.id
_entity.type
_entity.pdbx_description
1 polymer ?
#
loop_
_entity_poly.entity_id
_entity_poly.type
_entity_poly.pdbx_seq_one_letter_code
_entity_poly.pdbx_strand_id
1 'polypeptide(L)'
;MLAVLAAHCAFANPTLLIGIIEHRVMLDTTKTPSQNDLWCVVGTDTGSASVAVEGKAGEDFDRRLVDWLKSEGNAKDRRLAFLCDTLGSSEKPGEHLRYQLFHRAASAVLEARRWRLTKALMLVQAFGESQTSWQDYSDFASWLGLKVTRDDVAGPVDASGVDLYLTWIDCPLAADDVAAAAV
;
A
#
# COMPACT_ATOMS: atom_id res chain seq x y z
N MET A 1 -14.69 -3.56 1.46
CA MET A 1 -13.81 -2.75 0.59
C MET A 1 -14.49 -1.51 0.01
N LEU A 2 -15.41 -1.62 -0.97
CA LEU A 2 -15.98 -0.44 -1.65
C LEU A 2 -16.69 0.54 -0.72
N ALA A 3 -17.38 0.04 0.31
CA ALA A 3 -18.04 0.90 1.31
C ALA A 3 -17.05 1.75 2.12
N VAL A 4 -15.91 1.18 2.51
CA VAL A 4 -14.83 1.91 3.23
C VAL A 4 -14.27 3.01 2.34
N LEU A 5 -13.96 2.70 1.08
CA LEU A 5 -13.47 3.70 0.13
C LEU A 5 -14.53 4.80 -0.10
N ALA A 6 -15.78 4.43 -0.34
CA ALA A 6 -16.86 5.37 -0.61
C ALA A 6 -17.15 6.34 0.55
N ALA A 7 -16.79 5.98 1.79
CA ALA A 7 -16.95 6.86 2.94
C ALA A 7 -15.96 8.04 2.95
N HIS A 8 -14.84 7.93 2.23
CA HIS A 8 -13.86 9.00 2.12
C HIS A 8 -14.08 9.84 0.86
N CYS A 9 -14.11 11.16 0.98
CA CYS A 9 -14.48 12.06 -0.13
C CYS A 9 -13.59 11.94 -1.38
N ALA A 10 -12.31 11.61 -1.22
CA ALA A 10 -11.38 11.36 -2.35
C ALA A 10 -11.75 10.11 -3.18
N PHE A 11 -12.54 9.20 -2.61
CA PHE A 11 -12.89 7.90 -3.19
C PHE A 11 -14.42 7.66 -3.26
N ALA A 12 -15.21 8.72 -3.22
CA ALA A 12 -16.66 8.65 -3.39
C ALA A 12 -17.04 7.99 -4.74
N ASN A 13 -18.08 7.15 -4.71
CA ASN A 13 -18.57 6.35 -5.83
C ASN A 13 -17.48 5.53 -6.55
N PRO A 14 -16.75 4.68 -5.83
CA PRO A 14 -15.61 3.96 -6.38
C PRO A 14 -16.06 2.93 -7.43
N THR A 15 -15.47 3.00 -8.62
CA THR A 15 -15.69 2.05 -9.73
C THR A 15 -14.38 1.43 -10.16
N LEU A 16 -14.30 0.10 -10.21
CA LEU A 16 -13.12 -0.59 -10.72
C LEU A 16 -13.04 -0.42 -12.25
N LEU A 17 -11.94 0.16 -12.74
CA LEU A 17 -11.71 0.35 -14.17
C LEU A 17 -10.78 -0.72 -14.74
N ILE A 18 -9.71 -1.05 -14.00
CA ILE A 18 -8.70 -2.05 -14.38
C ILE A 18 -8.26 -2.78 -13.12
N GLY A 19 -8.06 -4.10 -13.19
CA GLY A 19 -7.39 -4.89 -12.16
C GLY A 19 -6.36 -5.83 -12.77
N ILE A 20 -5.15 -5.83 -12.22
CA ILE A 20 -4.03 -6.68 -12.64
C ILE A 20 -3.50 -7.43 -11.41
N ILE A 21 -3.70 -8.74 -11.42
CA ILE A 21 -3.21 -9.63 -10.37
C ILE A 21 -1.69 -9.78 -10.50
N GLU A 22 -0.98 -9.86 -9.38
CA GLU A 22 0.47 -10.05 -9.32
C GLU A 22 1.26 -8.98 -10.11
N HIS A 23 0.75 -7.75 -10.15
CA HIS A 23 1.33 -6.67 -10.94
C HIS A 23 2.72 -6.26 -10.40
N ARG A 24 3.72 -6.26 -11.30
CA ARG A 24 5.10 -5.90 -10.97
C ARG A 24 5.40 -4.45 -11.33
N VAL A 25 5.83 -3.69 -10.33
CA VAL A 25 6.26 -2.30 -10.47
C VAL A 25 7.75 -2.20 -10.27
N MET A 26 8.46 -1.73 -11.29
CA MET A 26 9.88 -1.43 -11.20
C MET A 26 10.09 -0.22 -10.29
N LEU A 27 11.04 -0.32 -9.36
CA LEU A 27 11.32 0.75 -8.40
C LEU A 27 12.59 1.51 -8.83
N ASP A 28 13.70 1.42 -8.07
CA ASP A 28 14.95 2.12 -8.40
C ASP A 28 15.76 1.47 -9.54
N THR A 29 15.56 0.17 -9.77
CA THR A 29 16.27 -0.64 -10.76
C THR A 29 15.34 -1.68 -11.36
N THR A 30 15.75 -2.28 -12.47
CA THR A 30 15.00 -3.33 -13.17
C THR A 30 15.14 -4.73 -12.55
N LYS A 31 15.93 -4.88 -11.47
CA LYS A 31 16.30 -6.20 -10.93
C LYS A 31 15.35 -6.71 -9.85
N THR A 32 14.80 -5.80 -9.04
CA THR A 32 14.00 -6.15 -7.87
C THR A 32 12.71 -5.32 -7.86
N PRO A 33 11.68 -5.73 -8.63
CA PRO A 33 10.38 -5.03 -8.61
C PRO A 33 9.62 -5.27 -7.30
N SER A 34 8.66 -4.40 -6.99
CA SER A 34 7.57 -4.72 -6.05
C SER A 34 6.50 -5.52 -6.82
N GLN A 35 6.06 -6.67 -6.30
CA GLN A 35 5.00 -7.49 -6.90
C GLN A 35 3.71 -7.43 -6.07
N ASN A 36 2.76 -6.56 -6.41
CA ASN A 36 1.52 -6.40 -5.64
C ASN A 36 0.57 -7.57 -5.88
N ASP A 37 -0.19 -8.00 -4.87
CA ASP A 37 -1.16 -9.09 -5.04
C ASP A 37 -2.25 -8.70 -6.05
N LEU A 38 -2.71 -7.46 -5.96
CA LEU A 38 -3.53 -6.80 -6.96
C LEU A 38 -3.08 -5.34 -7.09
N TRP A 39 -2.94 -4.87 -8.32
CA TRP A 39 -2.92 -3.45 -8.62
C TRP A 39 -4.13 -3.09 -9.47
N CYS A 40 -4.80 -2.00 -9.15
CA CYS A 40 -5.98 -1.56 -9.88
C CYS A 40 -6.04 -0.05 -10.08
N VAL A 41 -6.80 0.35 -11.09
CA VAL A 41 -7.23 1.74 -11.28
C VAL A 41 -8.69 1.83 -10.86
N VAL A 42 -8.96 2.71 -9.89
CA VAL A 42 -10.31 2.96 -9.39
C VAL A 42 -10.73 4.36 -9.81
N GLY A 43 -11.84 4.47 -10.53
CA GLY A 43 -12.50 5.74 -10.83
C GLY A 43 -13.35 6.20 -9.65
N THR A 44 -13.40 7.50 -9.40
CA THR A 44 -14.13 8.17 -8.31
C THR A 44 -14.70 9.48 -8.84
N ASP A 45 -15.59 10.11 -8.08
CA ASP A 45 -16.16 11.42 -8.46
C ASP A 45 -15.09 12.52 -8.62
N THR A 46 -13.93 12.36 -7.96
CA THR A 46 -12.84 13.35 -8.00
C THR A 46 -11.70 12.93 -8.92
N GLY A 47 -11.90 11.94 -9.78
CA GLY A 47 -10.90 11.42 -10.72
C GLY A 47 -10.53 9.96 -10.45
N SER A 48 -9.38 9.51 -10.92
CA SER A 48 -8.96 8.11 -10.73
C SER A 48 -7.78 7.99 -9.77
N ALA A 49 -7.65 6.83 -9.13
CA ALA A 49 -6.57 6.49 -8.22
C ALA A 49 -5.89 5.19 -8.63
N SER A 50 -4.56 5.18 -8.49
CA SER A 50 -3.74 3.96 -8.52
C SER A 50 -3.83 3.27 -7.16
N VAL A 51 -4.25 2.02 -7.12
CA VAL A 51 -4.44 1.29 -5.87
C VAL A 51 -3.56 0.03 -5.87
N ALA A 52 -2.64 -0.06 -4.92
CA ALA A 52 -1.90 -1.30 -4.64
C ALA A 52 -2.56 -2.01 -3.46
N VAL A 53 -2.95 -3.26 -3.67
CA VAL A 53 -3.57 -4.12 -2.67
C VAL A 53 -2.58 -5.20 -2.24
N GLU A 54 -2.43 -5.35 -0.92
CA GLU A 54 -1.72 -6.45 -0.27
C GLU A 54 -2.73 -7.24 0.58
N GLY A 55 -2.84 -8.54 0.31
CA GLY A 55 -3.59 -9.47 1.14
C GLY A 55 -2.78 -9.92 2.34
N LYS A 56 -3.43 -10.08 3.49
CA LYS A 56 -2.84 -10.68 4.69
C LYS A 56 -3.78 -11.69 5.31
N ALA A 57 -3.36 -12.93 5.52
CA ALA A 57 -4.16 -14.00 6.11
C ALA A 57 -3.68 -14.39 7.52
N GLY A 58 -3.14 -13.41 8.26
CA GLY A 58 -2.62 -13.56 9.62
C GLY A 58 -1.09 -13.60 9.71
N GLU A 59 -0.40 -13.81 8.60
CA GLU A 59 1.06 -13.73 8.52
C GLU A 59 1.58 -12.30 8.69
N ASP A 60 2.81 -12.20 9.16
CA ASP A 60 3.52 -10.92 9.29
C ASP A 60 3.85 -10.31 7.93
N PHE A 61 4.11 -9.00 7.91
CA PHE A 61 4.89 -8.40 6.83
C PHE A 61 6.31 -8.96 6.81
N ASP A 62 6.99 -8.84 5.66
CA ASP A 62 8.37 -9.30 5.47
C ASP A 62 9.37 -8.61 6.44
N ARG A 63 10.67 -8.73 6.19
CA ARG A 63 11.75 -8.26 7.07
C ARG A 63 11.57 -6.81 7.53
N ARG A 64 11.91 -6.58 8.80
CA ARG A 64 12.16 -5.23 9.33
C ARG A 64 13.34 -4.61 8.61
N LEU A 65 13.38 -3.27 8.54
CA LEU A 65 14.46 -2.54 7.89
C LEU A 65 15.84 -2.92 8.46
N VAL A 66 15.96 -3.08 9.79
CA VAL A 66 17.21 -3.51 10.42
C VAL A 66 17.73 -4.85 9.90
N ASP A 67 16.84 -5.81 9.64
CA ASP A 67 17.24 -7.13 9.16
C ASP A 67 17.44 -7.14 7.64
N TRP A 68 16.67 -6.34 6.93
CA TRP A 68 16.80 -6.17 5.50
C TRP A 68 18.13 -5.48 5.12
N LEU A 69 18.55 -4.45 5.86
CA LEU A 69 19.77 -3.68 5.58
C LEU A 69 21.08 -4.46 5.84
N LYS A 70 21.06 -5.45 6.74
CA LYS A 70 22.27 -6.21 7.17
C LYS A 70 23.04 -6.89 6.03
N SER A 71 22.40 -7.21 4.90
CA SER A 71 22.98 -8.18 3.96
C SER A 71 23.58 -7.60 2.67
N GLU A 72 23.42 -6.32 2.31
CA GLU A 72 23.80 -5.85 0.95
C GLU A 72 24.31 -4.39 0.81
N GLY A 73 24.89 -3.79 1.87
CA GLY A 73 25.66 -2.52 1.79
C GLY A 73 24.96 -1.34 1.06
N ASN A 74 25.75 -0.52 0.37
CA ASN A 74 25.33 0.76 -0.26
C ASN A 74 24.13 0.67 -1.22
N ALA A 75 23.82 -0.51 -1.79
CA ALA A 75 22.72 -0.67 -2.73
C ALA A 75 21.36 -0.60 -2.01
N LYS A 76 21.24 -1.21 -0.84
CA LYS A 76 20.00 -1.18 -0.04
C LYS A 76 19.75 0.19 0.58
N ASP A 77 20.82 0.89 0.98
CA ASP A 77 20.71 2.27 1.46
C ASP A 77 20.17 3.18 0.36
N ARG A 78 20.69 3.05 -0.87
CA ARG A 78 20.16 3.79 -2.04
C ARG A 78 18.71 3.43 -2.33
N ARG A 79 18.38 2.14 -2.27
CA ARG A 79 17.01 1.67 -2.49
C ARG A 79 16.05 2.22 -1.43
N LEU A 80 16.44 2.24 -0.15
CA LEU A 80 15.63 2.81 0.91
C LEU A 80 15.46 4.31 0.73
N ALA A 81 16.53 5.03 0.40
CA ALA A 81 16.48 6.46 0.10
C ALA A 81 15.52 6.77 -1.06
N PHE A 82 15.57 5.98 -2.15
CA PHE A 82 14.62 6.08 -3.25
C PHE A 82 13.17 5.86 -2.80
N LEU A 83 12.92 4.86 -1.94
CA LEU A 83 11.58 4.58 -1.42
C LEU A 83 11.07 5.73 -0.55
N CYS A 84 11.89 6.28 0.35
CA CYS A 84 11.52 7.43 1.18
C CYS A 84 11.22 8.68 0.33
N ASP A 85 12.06 8.97 -0.66
CA ASP A 85 11.87 10.07 -1.61
C ASP A 85 10.57 9.89 -2.42
N THR A 86 10.32 8.68 -2.92
CA THR A 86 9.08 8.35 -3.63
C THR A 86 7.84 8.56 -2.76
N LEU A 87 7.93 8.28 -1.47
CA LEU A 87 6.84 8.44 -0.50
C LEU A 87 6.72 9.87 0.05
N GLY A 88 7.60 10.79 -0.35
CA GLY A 88 7.56 12.20 0.07
C GLY A 88 8.01 12.45 1.52
N SER A 89 8.65 11.48 2.18
CA SER A 89 9.11 11.64 3.56
C SER A 89 10.62 11.90 3.62
N SER A 90 11.00 12.99 4.30
CA SER A 90 12.39 13.30 4.65
C SER A 90 12.78 12.76 6.04
N GLU A 91 11.83 12.18 6.78
CA GLU A 91 12.07 11.58 8.08
C GLU A 91 12.82 10.26 7.93
N LYS A 92 13.89 10.07 8.71
CA LYS A 92 14.61 8.81 8.73
C LYS A 92 13.69 7.69 9.27
N PRO A 93 13.45 6.61 8.51
CA PRO A 93 12.57 5.54 8.97
C PRO A 93 13.17 4.80 10.17
N GLY A 94 12.28 4.42 11.10
CA GLY A 94 12.64 3.56 12.22
C GLY A 94 13.08 2.18 11.75
N GLU A 95 14.13 1.65 12.38
CA GLU A 95 14.70 0.32 12.07
C GLU A 95 13.73 -0.85 12.24
N HIS A 96 12.70 -0.67 13.08
CA HIS A 96 11.65 -1.64 13.35
C HIS A 96 10.60 -1.74 12.23
N LEU A 97 10.50 -0.73 11.36
CA LEU A 97 9.49 -0.69 10.31
C LEU A 97 9.72 -1.80 9.28
N ARG A 98 8.62 -2.26 8.66
CA ARG A 98 8.63 -3.39 7.71
C ARG A 98 8.97 -2.91 6.31
N TYR A 99 10.04 -3.46 5.70
CA TYR A 99 10.46 -3.10 4.34
C TYR A 99 9.33 -3.26 3.31
N GLN A 100 8.47 -4.27 3.51
CA GLN A 100 7.36 -4.57 2.62
C GLN A 100 6.46 -3.36 2.37
N LEU A 101 6.08 -2.66 3.44
CA LEU A 101 5.17 -1.52 3.39
C LEU A 101 5.71 -0.36 2.55
N PHE A 102 7.01 -0.11 2.60
CA PHE A 102 7.66 0.92 1.80
C PHE A 102 7.52 0.65 0.30
N HIS A 103 7.87 -0.57 -0.14
CA HIS A 103 7.85 -0.86 -1.57
C HIS A 103 6.44 -1.06 -2.12
N ARG A 104 5.47 -1.47 -1.29
CA ARG A 104 4.04 -1.50 -1.67
C ARG A 104 3.48 -0.11 -1.88
N ALA A 105 3.65 0.78 -0.88
CA ALA A 105 3.18 2.15 -0.99
C ALA A 105 3.86 2.90 -2.14
N ALA A 106 5.19 2.76 -2.28
CA ALA A 106 5.93 3.39 -3.38
C ALA A 106 5.45 2.87 -4.74
N SER A 107 5.08 1.59 -4.85
CA SER A 107 4.56 1.05 -6.10
C SER A 107 3.23 1.67 -6.53
N ALA A 108 2.33 1.98 -5.58
CA ALA A 108 1.09 2.68 -5.85
C ALA A 108 1.36 4.09 -6.40
N VAL A 109 2.30 4.81 -5.80
CA VAL A 109 2.73 6.16 -6.24
C VAL A 109 3.39 6.13 -7.61
N LEU A 110 4.31 5.20 -7.86
CA LEU A 110 4.99 5.09 -9.15
C LEU A 110 4.03 4.76 -10.29
N GLU A 111 3.04 3.89 -10.04
CA GLU A 111 1.99 3.62 -11.02
C GLU A 111 1.07 4.82 -11.22
N ALA A 112 0.73 5.57 -10.16
CA ALA A 112 -0.01 6.82 -10.32
C ALA A 112 0.73 7.77 -11.27
N ARG A 113 2.04 7.96 -11.06
CA ARG A 113 2.90 8.78 -11.94
C ARG A 113 2.92 8.24 -13.38
N ARG A 114 3.11 6.92 -13.56
CA ARG A 114 3.15 6.27 -14.89
C ARG A 114 1.84 6.48 -15.66
N TRP A 115 0.71 6.45 -14.97
CA TRP A 115 -0.62 6.63 -15.54
C TRP A 115 -1.12 8.09 -15.49
N ARG A 116 -0.29 9.04 -15.03
CA ARG A 116 -0.63 10.46 -14.89
C ARG A 116 -1.86 10.70 -14.00
N LEU A 117 -2.00 9.87 -12.96
CA LEU A 117 -3.02 10.00 -11.92
C LEU A 117 -2.46 10.86 -10.77
N THR A 118 -3.34 11.60 -10.10
CA THR A 118 -2.98 12.45 -8.96
C THR A 118 -3.15 11.76 -7.61
N LYS A 119 -3.77 10.57 -7.58
CA LYS A 119 -4.05 9.83 -6.34
C LYS A 119 -3.42 8.44 -6.37
N ALA A 120 -2.87 8.04 -5.23
CA ALA A 120 -2.42 6.69 -4.96
C ALA A 120 -3.02 6.18 -3.64
N LEU A 121 -3.30 4.89 -3.55
CA LEU A 121 -3.76 4.23 -2.33
C LEU A 121 -2.96 2.95 -2.13
N MET A 122 -2.40 2.77 -0.94
CA MET A 122 -1.96 1.46 -0.48
C MET A 122 -3.03 0.89 0.45
N LEU A 123 -3.55 -0.27 0.08
CA LEU A 123 -4.62 -0.97 0.76
C LEU A 123 -4.11 -2.29 1.30
N VAL A 124 -4.27 -2.53 2.60
CA VAL A 124 -4.15 -3.87 3.17
C VAL A 124 -5.53 -4.47 3.31
N GLN A 125 -5.73 -5.63 2.68
CA GLN A 125 -6.92 -6.44 2.84
C GLN A 125 -6.59 -7.59 3.80
N ALA A 126 -7.10 -7.52 5.03
CA ALA A 126 -6.77 -8.46 6.08
C ALA A 126 -7.87 -9.52 6.26
N PHE A 127 -7.52 -10.79 6.08
CA PHE A 127 -8.36 -11.96 6.29
C PHE A 127 -8.02 -12.59 7.64
N GLY A 128 -8.53 -12.00 8.73
CA GLY A 128 -8.33 -12.47 10.09
C GLY A 128 -7.32 -11.64 10.91
N GLU A 129 -7.11 -12.03 12.16
CA GLU A 129 -6.24 -11.31 13.08
C GLU A 129 -4.79 -11.78 12.97
N SER A 130 -3.91 -10.89 12.55
CA SER A 130 -2.46 -11.02 12.79
C SER A 130 -2.12 -10.37 14.12
N GLN A 131 -1.27 -11.02 14.94
CA GLN A 131 -0.85 -10.49 16.24
C GLN A 131 -0.10 -9.15 16.13
N THR A 132 0.63 -8.92 15.04
CA THR A 132 1.51 -7.75 14.92
C THR A 132 1.33 -6.92 13.66
N SER A 133 0.72 -7.45 12.59
CA SER A 133 0.65 -6.73 11.30
C SER A 133 -0.09 -5.40 11.38
N TRP A 134 -1.15 -5.30 12.17
CA TRP A 134 -1.84 -4.01 12.36
C TRP A 134 -0.93 -2.97 13.01
N GLN A 135 -0.14 -3.37 14.01
CA GLN A 135 0.82 -2.46 14.66
C GLN A 135 1.91 -2.05 13.68
N ASP A 136 2.49 -3.01 12.94
CA ASP A 136 3.51 -2.72 11.92
C ASP A 136 3.00 -1.73 10.86
N TYR A 137 1.74 -1.88 10.43
CA TYR A 137 1.07 -0.96 9.50
C TYR A 137 0.84 0.43 10.13
N SER A 138 0.37 0.48 11.37
CA SER A 138 0.15 1.72 12.10
C SER A 138 1.45 2.49 12.37
N ASP A 139 2.55 1.79 12.65
CA ASP A 139 3.88 2.39 12.85
C ASP A 139 4.40 2.99 11.53
N PHE A 140 4.22 2.28 10.41
CA PHE A 140 4.54 2.80 9.07
C PHE A 140 3.70 4.02 8.71
N ALA A 141 2.40 4.00 8.96
CA ALA A 141 1.52 5.15 8.74
C ALA A 141 1.95 6.35 9.60
N SER A 142 2.32 6.10 10.86
CA SER A 142 2.80 7.14 11.78
C SER A 142 4.10 7.77 11.30
N TRP A 143 5.02 6.99 10.72
CA TRP A 143 6.24 7.50 10.09
C TRP A 143 5.95 8.37 8.84
N LEU A 144 4.83 8.15 8.15
CA LEU A 144 4.33 9.05 7.10
C LEU A 144 3.57 10.26 7.64
N GLY A 145 3.48 10.43 8.97
CA GLY A 145 2.72 11.50 9.61
C GLY A 145 1.22 11.27 9.64
N LEU A 146 0.75 10.04 9.39
CA LEU A 146 -0.66 9.68 9.38
C LEU A 146 -1.06 8.94 10.66
N LYS A 147 -2.28 9.21 11.12
CA LYS A 147 -2.98 8.36 12.07
C LYS A 147 -4.00 7.52 11.32
N VAL A 148 -3.89 6.20 11.43
CA VAL A 148 -4.80 5.25 10.76
C VAL A 148 -5.77 4.64 11.76
N THR A 149 -6.97 4.35 11.26
CA THR A 149 -7.98 3.52 11.92
C THR A 149 -8.33 2.38 10.96
N ARG A 150 -8.66 1.21 11.49
CA ARG A 150 -9.17 0.11 10.66
C ARG A 150 -10.49 0.51 10.01
N ASP A 151 -10.71 0.01 8.80
CA ASP A 151 -11.89 0.29 7.97
C ASP A 151 -12.13 1.78 7.71
N ASP A 152 -11.04 2.56 7.68
CA ASP A 152 -11.05 3.98 7.34
C ASP A 152 -9.87 4.32 6.41
N VAL A 153 -10.02 5.39 5.63
CA VAL A 153 -8.99 5.88 4.72
C VAL A 153 -8.27 7.06 5.38
N ALA A 154 -6.97 6.95 5.58
CA ALA A 154 -6.13 8.03 6.07
C ALA A 154 -5.36 8.72 4.93
N GLY A 155 -5.18 10.04 5.05
CA GLY A 155 -4.41 10.84 4.09
C GLY A 155 -5.12 12.12 3.66
N PRO A 156 -4.59 12.82 2.64
CA PRO A 156 -3.39 12.45 1.89
C PRO A 156 -2.08 12.84 2.56
N VAL A 157 -1.00 12.15 2.17
CA VAL A 157 0.38 12.63 2.25
C VAL A 157 0.83 13.00 0.83
N ASP A 158 1.53 14.12 0.68
CA ASP A 158 2.10 14.51 -0.62
C ASP A 158 3.33 13.65 -0.94
N ALA A 159 3.17 12.69 -1.85
CA ALA A 159 4.22 11.83 -2.38
C ALA A 159 4.76 12.40 -3.70
N SER A 160 5.38 13.59 -3.61
CA SER A 160 5.92 14.38 -4.73
C SER A 160 4.92 14.58 -5.88
N GLY A 161 3.79 15.23 -5.58
CA GLY A 161 2.74 15.56 -6.55
C GLY A 161 1.70 14.46 -6.75
N VAL A 162 1.71 13.42 -5.91
CA VAL A 162 0.67 12.39 -5.85
C VAL A 162 0.16 12.34 -4.42
N ASP A 163 -1.15 12.50 -4.26
CA ASP A 163 -1.83 12.34 -2.99
C ASP A 163 -1.85 10.85 -2.62
N LEU A 164 -1.00 10.44 -1.68
CA LEU A 164 -0.91 9.07 -1.16
C LEU A 164 -1.85 8.90 0.03
N TYR A 165 -2.72 7.91 -0.07
CA TYR A 165 -3.63 7.46 0.97
C TYR A 165 -3.26 6.06 1.45
N LEU A 166 -3.70 5.73 2.66
CA LEU A 166 -3.50 4.45 3.32
C LEU A 166 -4.84 3.94 3.85
N THR A 167 -5.15 2.66 3.65
CA THR A 167 -6.28 2.01 4.33
C THR A 167 -5.99 0.55 4.68
N TRP A 168 -6.49 0.14 5.84
CA TRP A 168 -6.51 -1.25 6.28
C TRP A 168 -7.96 -1.68 6.40
N ILE A 169 -8.34 -2.76 5.74
CA ILE A 169 -9.73 -3.24 5.71
C ILE A 169 -9.76 -4.65 6.26
N ASP A 170 -10.54 -4.84 7.33
CA ASP A 170 -10.78 -6.17 7.88
C ASP A 170 -11.86 -6.87 7.02
N CYS A 171 -11.47 -7.97 6.40
CA CYS A 171 -12.32 -8.79 5.57
C CYS A 171 -12.55 -10.14 6.27
N PRO A 172 -13.79 -10.45 6.70
CA PRO A 172 -14.08 -11.80 7.20
C PRO A 172 -13.79 -12.82 6.10
N LEU A 173 -13.31 -13.99 6.50
CA LEU A 173 -13.14 -15.11 5.57
C LEU A 173 -14.51 -15.46 4.99
N ALA A 174 -14.60 -15.50 3.66
CA ALA A 174 -15.79 -16.02 2.99
C ALA A 174 -15.91 -17.52 3.32
N ALA A 175 -17.12 -17.96 3.69
CA ALA A 175 -17.42 -19.38 3.73
C ALA A 175 -17.48 -19.93 2.29
N ASP A 176 -17.23 -21.24 2.13
CA ASP A 176 -17.12 -21.90 0.82
C ASP A 176 -18.36 -21.69 -0.07
N ASP A 177 -19.54 -21.55 0.53
CA ASP A 177 -20.81 -21.27 -0.14
C ASP A 177 -20.88 -19.85 -0.73
N VAL A 178 -20.30 -18.86 -0.06
CA VAL A 178 -20.17 -17.48 -0.55
C VAL A 178 -19.14 -17.40 -1.69
N ALA A 179 -18.05 -18.16 -1.59
CA ALA A 179 -17.04 -18.23 -2.66
C ALA A 179 -17.60 -18.90 -3.93
N ALA A 180 -18.40 -19.96 -3.79
CA ALA A 180 -19.03 -20.65 -4.91
C ALA A 180 -20.08 -19.80 -5.66
N ALA A 181 -20.71 -18.83 -5.00
CA ALA A 181 -21.69 -17.93 -5.61
C ALA A 181 -21.05 -16.75 -6.39
N ALA A 182 -19.72 -16.57 -6.28
CA ALA A 182 -18.98 -15.48 -6.91
C ALA A 182 -18.29 -15.85 -8.22
N VAL A 183 -18.44 -17.10 -8.68
CA VAL A 183 -17.86 -17.66 -9.92
C VAL A 183 -18.93 -17.80 -11.00
#